data_AF-A0A2U9BBN7-F1
#
_entry.id   AF-A0A2U9BBN7-F1
#
_cell.length_a   1.000
_cell.length_b   1.000
_cell.length_c   1.000
_cell.angle_alpha   90.00
_cell.angle_beta   90.00
_cell.angle_gamma   90.00
#
_symmetry.space_group_name_H-M   'P 1'
#
loop_
_entity.id
_entity.type
_entity.pdbx_description
1 polymer ?
#
loop_
_entity_poly.entity_id
_entity_poly.type
_entity_poly.pdbx_seq_one_letter_code
_entity_poly.pdbx_strand_id
1 'polypeptide(L)'
;MMNRYKQLLTYIRSAVTRNYSEKSINSILDYISTSKQMDLLQEFYETTLEALKDAKNDRLWFKTNTKLGKLYLEREEYGKLQKILRQLHQSCQTDDGEDDLKKGTQLLEIYALEIQMYTAQKNNKKLKALYEQSLHIKSAIPHPLIMGVIRECGGKMHLREGEFEKAHTDFFEAFKNYDESGSPRRTTCLKYLVLANMLMKSGINPFDSQEAKPYKNDPEILAMTNLVSAYQNNDITEFEKILKTNHSNIMDDPFIREHIEELLRNIRTQVLIKLIKPYTRIHIPFISKELNIDVCDVESLLVQCILDNTIHGRIDQVNQLLELDYQKRGGARYTALDKWTNQLNSLNQAIVSKLT
;
A
#
# COMPACT_ATOMS: atom_id res chain seq x y z
N MET A 1 -22.07 37.87 -9.26
CA MET A 1 -20.71 37.77 -8.67
C MET A 1 -19.66 37.53 -9.77
N MET A 2 -19.84 36.51 -10.62
CA MET A 2 -18.95 36.20 -11.74
C MET A 2 -18.67 37.34 -12.73
N ASN A 3 -19.67 38.14 -13.10
CA ASN A 3 -19.45 39.27 -14.02
C ASN A 3 -18.50 40.33 -13.45
N ARG A 4 -18.54 40.57 -12.13
CA ARG A 4 -17.59 41.47 -11.45
C ARG A 4 -16.20 40.85 -11.36
N TYR A 5 -16.11 39.53 -11.21
CA TYR A 5 -14.84 38.82 -11.24
C TYR A 5 -14.19 38.85 -12.64
N LYS A 6 -14.96 38.60 -13.70
CA LYS A 6 -14.49 38.74 -15.09
C LYS A 6 -14.01 40.17 -15.40
N GLN A 7 -14.72 41.18 -14.89
CA GLN A 7 -14.27 42.57 -14.96
C GLN A 7 -12.97 42.79 -14.16
N LEU A 8 -12.83 42.22 -12.97
CA LEU A 8 -11.60 42.29 -12.19
C LEU A 8 -10.42 41.65 -12.93
N LEU A 9 -10.62 40.51 -13.57
CA LEU A 9 -9.61 39.83 -14.40
C LEU A 9 -9.14 40.69 -15.59
N THR A 10 -9.99 41.57 -16.14
CA THR A 10 -9.54 42.50 -17.19
C THR A 10 -8.59 43.58 -16.68
N TYR A 11 -8.70 44.02 -15.42
CA TYR A 11 -7.79 45.02 -14.82
C TYR A 11 -6.41 44.46 -14.47
N ILE A 12 -6.29 43.14 -14.35
CA ILE A 12 -5.01 42.45 -14.13
C ILE A 12 -4.07 42.62 -15.31
N ARG A 13 -4.60 42.87 -16.51
CA ARG A 13 -3.83 42.98 -17.76
C ARG A 13 -3.00 44.26 -17.87
N SER A 14 -3.36 45.35 -17.18
CA SER A 14 -2.77 46.67 -17.45
C SER A 14 -2.51 47.56 -16.24
N ALA A 15 -3.26 47.43 -15.14
CA ALA A 15 -3.25 48.45 -14.08
C ALA A 15 -2.44 48.10 -12.83
N VAL A 16 -2.03 46.83 -12.66
CA VAL A 16 -1.55 46.32 -11.38
C VAL A 16 -0.29 45.47 -11.55
N THR A 17 0.63 45.52 -10.60
CA THR A 17 1.86 44.72 -10.62
C THR A 17 1.54 43.22 -10.51
N ARG A 18 2.34 42.39 -11.18
CA ARG A 18 2.18 40.91 -11.22
C ARG A 18 2.03 40.30 -9.82
N ASN A 19 2.88 40.72 -8.87
CA ASN A 19 2.84 40.22 -7.49
C ASN A 19 1.56 40.59 -6.72
N TYR A 20 1.03 41.80 -6.94
CA TYR A 20 -0.21 42.22 -6.30
C TYR A 20 -1.42 41.50 -6.92
N SER A 21 -1.44 41.35 -8.24
CA SER A 21 -2.47 40.56 -8.93
C SER A 21 -2.49 39.09 -8.45
N GLU A 22 -1.32 38.49 -8.24
CA GLU A 22 -1.18 37.13 -7.72
C GLU A 22 -1.68 37.01 -6.28
N LYS A 23 -1.38 37.98 -5.41
CA LYS A 23 -1.93 38.02 -4.04
C LYS A 23 -3.44 38.17 -4.05
N SER A 24 -3.99 39.12 -4.82
CA SER A 24 -5.43 39.34 -4.90
C SER A 24 -6.18 38.13 -5.45
N ILE A 25 -5.68 37.49 -6.52
CA ILE A 25 -6.27 36.26 -7.05
C ILE A 25 -6.20 35.14 -6.01
N ASN A 26 -5.05 34.93 -5.37
CA ASN A 26 -4.94 33.90 -4.33
C ASN A 26 -5.92 34.14 -3.17
N SER A 27 -6.01 35.37 -2.65
CA SER A 27 -6.95 35.70 -1.57
C SER A 27 -8.41 35.48 -1.97
N ILE A 28 -8.79 35.83 -3.21
CA ILE A 28 -10.13 35.58 -3.72
C ILE A 28 -10.37 34.07 -3.87
N LEU A 29 -9.42 33.32 -4.44
CA LEU A 29 -9.54 31.88 -4.61
C LEU A 29 -9.54 31.13 -3.28
N ASP A 30 -8.80 31.60 -2.27
CA ASP A 30 -8.78 31.02 -0.92
C ASP A 30 -10.10 31.31 -0.18
N TYR A 31 -10.68 32.50 -0.38
CA TYR A 31 -12.00 32.84 0.14
C TYR A 31 -13.11 32.01 -0.52
N ILE A 32 -13.07 31.88 -1.86
CA ILE A 32 -14.05 31.09 -2.61
C ILE A 32 -13.86 29.59 -2.36
N SER A 33 -12.64 29.09 -2.12
CA SER A 33 -12.43 27.69 -1.74
C SER A 33 -13.03 27.33 -0.37
N THR A 34 -13.35 28.34 0.45
CA THR A 34 -14.09 28.13 1.71
C THR A 34 -15.60 27.97 1.44
N SER A 35 -16.09 28.36 0.26
CA SER A 35 -17.48 28.18 -0.14
C SER A 35 -17.76 26.73 -0.57
N LYS A 36 -18.86 26.17 -0.09
CA LYS A 36 -19.30 24.79 -0.43
C LYS A 36 -19.92 24.66 -1.83
N GLN A 37 -20.07 25.76 -2.57
CA GLN A 37 -20.65 25.72 -3.92
C GLN A 37 -19.60 25.29 -4.94
N MET A 38 -19.51 23.97 -5.15
CA MET A 38 -18.49 23.37 -6.02
C MET A 38 -18.63 23.82 -7.48
N ASP A 39 -19.84 24.08 -8.00
CA ASP A 39 -20.05 24.44 -9.43
C ASP A 39 -19.52 25.85 -9.71
N LEU A 40 -19.81 26.76 -8.80
CA LEU A 40 -19.30 28.11 -8.82
C LEU A 40 -17.77 28.10 -8.74
N LEU A 41 -17.19 27.26 -7.88
CA LEU A 41 -15.74 27.12 -7.72
C LEU A 41 -15.05 26.62 -9.00
N GLN A 42 -15.66 25.66 -9.70
CA GLN A 42 -15.15 25.18 -10.99
C GLN A 42 -15.14 26.31 -12.03
N GLU A 43 -16.26 27.01 -12.19
CA GLU A 43 -16.33 28.16 -13.12
C GLU A 43 -15.30 29.24 -12.75
N PHE A 44 -15.03 29.46 -11.45
CA PHE A 44 -14.05 30.44 -11.00
C PHE A 44 -12.65 30.01 -11.42
N TYR A 45 -12.28 28.74 -11.20
CA TYR A 45 -10.98 28.23 -11.64
C TYR A 45 -10.82 28.23 -13.16
N GLU A 46 -11.83 27.81 -13.93
CA GLU A 46 -11.79 27.82 -15.40
C GLU A 46 -11.62 29.23 -15.96
N THR A 47 -12.44 30.19 -15.48
CA THR A 47 -12.33 31.60 -15.91
C THR A 47 -11.02 32.25 -15.49
N THR A 48 -10.47 31.88 -14.33
CA THR A 48 -9.14 32.33 -13.91
C THR A 48 -8.06 31.76 -14.83
N LEU A 49 -8.12 30.46 -15.16
CA LEU A 49 -7.14 29.80 -16.02
C LEU A 49 -7.14 30.37 -17.45
N GLU A 50 -8.31 30.71 -18.00
CA GLU A 50 -8.41 31.42 -19.28
C GLU A 50 -7.71 32.77 -19.23
N ALA A 51 -7.95 33.57 -18.20
CA ALA A 51 -7.29 34.86 -18.03
C ALA A 51 -5.77 34.74 -17.79
N LEU A 52 -5.32 33.63 -17.20
CA LEU A 52 -3.90 33.37 -16.90
C LEU A 52 -3.09 32.85 -18.08
N LYS A 53 -3.72 32.18 -19.05
CA LYS A 53 -3.07 31.77 -20.30
C LYS A 53 -2.50 32.98 -21.05
N ASP A 54 -3.22 34.09 -21.03
CA ASP A 54 -2.79 35.34 -21.66
C ASP A 54 -1.71 36.08 -20.87
N ALA A 55 -1.70 35.93 -19.53
CA ALA A 55 -0.84 36.69 -18.63
C ALA A 55 0.56 36.09 -18.38
N LYS A 56 0.85 34.89 -18.95
CA LYS A 56 2.13 34.15 -18.77
C LYS A 56 2.61 34.08 -17.30
N ASN A 57 1.70 33.75 -16.38
CA ASN A 57 2.05 33.54 -14.97
C ASN A 57 2.11 32.06 -14.59
N ASP A 58 3.23 31.40 -14.91
CA ASP A 58 3.43 29.95 -14.77
C ASP A 58 3.19 29.42 -13.35
N ARG A 59 3.62 30.16 -12.32
CA ARG A 59 3.47 29.74 -10.92
C ARG A 59 2.02 29.70 -10.47
N LEU A 60 1.28 30.79 -10.73
CA LEU A 60 -0.12 30.87 -10.34
C LEU A 60 -0.97 29.93 -11.22
N TRP A 61 -0.66 29.83 -12.52
CA TRP A 61 -1.30 28.88 -13.43
C TRP A 61 -1.17 27.44 -12.94
N PHE A 62 0.03 27.02 -12.53
CA PHE A 62 0.26 25.69 -11.95
C PHE A 62 -0.57 25.49 -10.68
N LYS A 63 -0.50 26.43 -9.73
CA LYS A 63 -1.25 26.35 -8.46
C LYS A 63 -2.77 26.28 -8.68
N THR A 64 -3.31 27.05 -9.63
CA THR A 64 -4.73 27.01 -9.98
C THR A 64 -5.13 25.70 -10.64
N ASN A 65 -4.31 25.15 -11.54
CA ASN A 65 -4.58 23.85 -12.16
C ASN A 65 -4.51 22.71 -11.16
N THR A 66 -3.55 22.73 -10.23
CA THR A 66 -3.46 21.72 -9.17
C THR A 66 -4.69 21.77 -8.25
N LYS A 67 -5.15 22.97 -7.88
CA LYS A 67 -6.40 23.13 -7.10
C LYS A 67 -7.63 22.64 -7.89
N LEU A 68 -7.72 22.96 -9.18
CA LEU A 68 -8.79 22.45 -10.05
C LEU A 68 -8.73 20.91 -10.18
N GLY A 69 -7.53 20.34 -10.25
CA GLY A 69 -7.33 18.90 -10.26
C GLY A 69 -7.82 18.23 -8.98
N LYS A 70 -7.53 18.80 -7.80
CA LYS A 70 -8.07 18.35 -6.51
C LYS A 70 -9.61 18.41 -6.48
N LEU A 71 -10.21 19.46 -7.06
CA LEU A 71 -11.67 19.57 -7.17
C LEU A 71 -12.28 18.48 -8.07
N TYR A 72 -11.65 18.18 -9.22
CA TYR A 72 -12.13 17.09 -10.08
C TYR A 72 -11.95 15.70 -9.47
N LEU A 73 -10.93 15.50 -8.62
CA LEU A 73 -10.79 14.27 -7.83
C LEU A 73 -11.96 14.11 -6.86
N GLU A 74 -12.34 15.17 -6.14
CA GLU A 74 -13.48 15.14 -5.21
C GLU A 74 -14.83 14.89 -5.91
N ARG A 75 -14.95 15.30 -7.18
CA ARG A 75 -16.13 15.06 -8.03
C ARG A 75 -16.11 13.73 -8.78
N GLU A 76 -15.02 12.97 -8.68
CA GLU A 76 -14.80 11.74 -9.45
C GLU A 76 -14.82 11.95 -11.00
N GLU A 77 -14.56 13.19 -11.47
CA GLU A 77 -14.52 13.52 -12.89
C GLU A 77 -13.15 13.22 -13.52
N TYR A 78 -12.82 11.92 -13.62
CA TYR A 78 -11.48 11.50 -14.04
C TYR A 78 -11.10 11.89 -15.48
N GLY A 79 -12.09 12.02 -16.38
CA GLY A 79 -11.84 12.38 -17.78
C GLY A 79 -11.30 13.80 -17.96
N LYS A 80 -11.83 14.77 -17.20
CA LYS A 80 -11.34 16.16 -17.23
C LYS A 80 -10.00 16.28 -16.49
N LEU A 81 -9.87 15.58 -15.36
CA LEU A 81 -8.63 15.53 -14.59
C LEU A 81 -7.46 15.02 -15.44
N GLN A 82 -7.64 13.95 -16.21
CA GLN A 82 -6.59 13.42 -17.07
C GLN A 82 -6.13 14.42 -18.15
N LYS A 83 -7.05 15.27 -18.66
CA LYS A 83 -6.68 16.33 -19.62
C LYS A 83 -5.80 17.40 -18.96
N ILE A 84 -6.15 17.82 -17.75
CA ILE A 84 -5.35 18.79 -16.98
C ILE A 84 -3.98 18.22 -16.64
N LEU A 85 -3.92 16.97 -16.19
CA LEU A 85 -2.66 16.31 -15.85
C LEU A 85 -1.71 16.21 -17.05
N ARG A 86 -2.22 15.90 -18.25
CA ARG A 86 -1.39 15.93 -19.48
C ARG A 86 -0.83 17.32 -19.76
N GLN A 87 -1.62 18.38 -19.58
CA GLN A 87 -1.16 19.76 -19.76
C GLN A 87 -0.12 20.16 -18.70
N LEU A 88 -0.32 19.74 -17.45
CA LEU A 88 0.63 19.96 -16.36
C LEU A 88 1.94 19.22 -16.61
N HIS A 89 1.88 17.97 -17.06
CA HIS A 89 3.06 17.16 -17.35
C HIS A 89 3.87 17.77 -18.51
N GLN A 90 3.21 18.21 -19.58
CA GLN A 90 3.85 18.95 -20.67
C GLN A 90 4.54 20.24 -20.19
N SER A 91 3.98 20.93 -19.19
CA SER A 91 4.58 22.15 -18.63
C SER A 91 5.80 21.89 -17.73
N CYS A 92 5.96 20.64 -17.27
CA CYS A 92 7.06 20.19 -16.42
C CYS A 92 8.17 19.48 -17.20
N GLN A 93 7.92 19.09 -18.44
CA GLN A 93 8.92 18.60 -19.38
C GLN A 93 9.72 19.77 -19.96
N THR A 94 11.02 19.56 -20.16
CA THR A 94 11.92 20.47 -20.88
C THR A 94 11.68 20.39 -22.40
N ASP A 95 12.20 21.34 -23.18
CA ASP A 95 12.09 21.34 -24.65
C ASP A 95 12.70 20.08 -25.31
N ASP A 96 13.57 19.36 -24.58
CA ASP A 96 14.18 18.09 -25.00
C ASP A 96 13.35 16.85 -24.60
N GLY A 97 12.21 17.03 -23.93
CA GLY A 97 11.31 15.95 -23.51
C GLY A 97 11.69 15.24 -22.20
N GLU A 98 12.74 15.71 -21.51
CA GLU A 98 13.14 15.20 -20.19
C GLU A 98 12.48 15.99 -19.05
N ASP A 99 12.22 15.33 -17.92
CA ASP A 99 11.64 15.93 -16.72
C ASP A 99 12.57 17.00 -16.12
N ASP A 100 12.09 18.25 -15.99
CA ASP A 100 12.88 19.34 -15.42
C ASP A 100 13.10 19.12 -13.92
N LEU A 101 14.33 18.76 -13.54
CA LEU A 101 14.74 18.56 -12.16
C LEU A 101 14.49 19.80 -11.27
N LYS A 102 14.47 21.01 -11.85
CA LYS A 102 14.16 22.26 -11.12
C LYS A 102 12.68 22.38 -10.74
N LYS A 103 11.80 21.65 -11.44
CA LYS A 103 10.36 21.55 -11.17
C LYS A 103 9.99 20.25 -10.47
N GLY A 104 10.95 19.51 -9.91
CA GLY A 104 10.70 18.21 -9.28
C GLY A 104 9.61 18.23 -8.20
N THR A 105 9.50 19.30 -7.40
CA THR A 105 8.41 19.44 -6.40
C THR A 105 7.02 19.54 -7.06
N GLN A 106 6.92 20.27 -8.17
CA GLN A 106 5.68 20.40 -8.95
C GLN A 106 5.32 19.06 -9.58
N LEU A 107 6.31 18.36 -10.14
CA LEU A 107 6.13 17.05 -10.76
C LEU A 107 5.65 15.99 -9.74
N LEU A 108 6.20 15.98 -8.53
CA LEU A 108 5.72 15.11 -7.45
C LEU A 108 4.27 15.44 -7.05
N GLU A 109 3.85 16.71 -7.10
CA GLU A 109 2.45 17.06 -6.84
C GLU A 109 1.51 16.56 -7.96
N ILE A 110 1.96 16.57 -9.22
CA ILE A 110 1.23 15.96 -10.35
C ILE A 110 1.11 14.45 -10.13
N TYR A 111 2.22 13.77 -9.83
CA TYR A 111 2.22 12.32 -9.59
C TYR A 111 1.34 11.94 -8.40
N ALA A 112 1.32 12.72 -7.32
CA ALA A 112 0.42 12.47 -6.20
C ALA A 112 -1.06 12.55 -6.62
N LEU A 113 -1.46 13.50 -7.48
CA LEU A 113 -2.82 13.58 -8.02
C LEU A 113 -3.14 12.42 -8.97
N GLU A 114 -2.21 12.04 -9.82
CA GLU A 114 -2.34 10.88 -10.70
C GLU A 114 -2.49 9.57 -9.93
N ILE A 115 -1.69 9.40 -8.88
CA ILE A 115 -1.76 8.27 -7.97
C ILE A 115 -3.14 8.20 -7.31
N GLN A 116 -3.65 9.32 -6.79
CA GLN A 116 -4.99 9.36 -6.18
C GLN A 116 -6.08 9.00 -7.20
N MET A 117 -6.00 9.53 -8.42
CA MET A 117 -6.92 9.19 -9.51
C MET A 117 -6.89 7.69 -9.85
N TYR A 118 -5.71 7.13 -10.08
CA TYR A 118 -5.59 5.72 -10.48
C TYR A 118 -5.88 4.75 -9.33
N THR A 119 -5.70 5.17 -8.07
CA THR A 119 -6.14 4.42 -6.89
C THR A 119 -7.66 4.29 -6.89
N ALA A 120 -8.39 5.38 -7.15
CA ALA A 120 -9.84 5.35 -7.27
C ALA A 120 -10.33 4.49 -8.46
N GLN A 121 -9.61 4.53 -9.59
CA GLN A 121 -9.88 3.68 -10.76
C GLN A 121 -9.41 2.22 -10.62
N LYS A 122 -8.71 1.87 -9.52
CA LYS A 122 -8.09 0.55 -9.29
C LYS A 122 -7.13 0.09 -10.41
N ASN A 123 -6.44 1.02 -11.07
CA ASN A 123 -5.50 0.68 -12.15
C ASN A 123 -4.07 0.46 -11.65
N ASN A 124 -3.78 -0.77 -11.18
CA ASN A 124 -2.52 -1.10 -10.53
C ASN A 124 -1.28 -0.98 -11.45
N LYS A 125 -1.41 -1.28 -12.75
CA LYS A 125 -0.27 -1.25 -13.69
C LYS A 125 0.31 0.15 -13.84
N LYS A 126 -0.56 1.16 -13.93
CA LYS A 126 -0.14 2.56 -14.05
C LYS A 126 0.38 3.12 -12.73
N LEU A 127 -0.20 2.72 -11.60
CA LEU A 127 0.30 3.09 -10.28
C LEU A 127 1.77 2.68 -10.09
N LYS A 128 2.13 1.47 -10.53
CA LYS A 128 3.51 0.98 -10.46
C LYS A 128 4.49 1.84 -11.25
N ALA A 129 4.17 2.11 -12.51
CA ALA A 129 5.01 2.95 -13.36
C ALA A 129 5.20 4.36 -12.77
N LEU A 130 4.12 4.97 -12.26
CA LEU A 130 4.18 6.30 -11.64
C LEU A 130 4.98 6.30 -10.34
N TYR A 131 4.88 5.23 -9.55
CA TYR A 131 5.64 5.09 -8.31
C TYR A 131 7.14 4.99 -8.60
N GLU A 132 7.54 4.13 -9.56
CA GLU A 132 8.94 4.03 -9.99
C GLU A 132 9.47 5.38 -10.51
N GLN A 133 8.69 6.09 -11.33
CA GLN A 133 9.03 7.44 -11.79
C GLN A 133 9.19 8.44 -10.64
N SER A 134 8.34 8.36 -9.61
CA SER A 134 8.43 9.24 -8.45
C SER A 134 9.71 9.02 -7.63
N LEU A 135 10.22 7.78 -7.57
CA LEU A 135 11.47 7.45 -6.84
C LEU A 135 12.73 7.99 -7.52
N HIS A 136 12.69 8.22 -8.84
CA HIS A 136 13.80 8.83 -9.57
C HIS A 136 13.95 10.34 -9.27
N ILE A 137 12.88 11.00 -8.81
CA ILE A 137 12.89 12.43 -8.45
C ILE A 137 13.40 12.60 -7.01
N LYS A 138 14.72 12.41 -6.82
CA LYS A 138 15.40 12.62 -5.51
C LYS A 138 15.90 14.04 -5.27
N SER A 139 16.02 14.86 -6.31
CA SER A 139 16.69 16.17 -6.23
C SER A 139 15.81 17.32 -5.70
N ALA A 140 14.51 17.07 -5.45
CA ALA A 140 13.56 18.05 -4.95
C ALA A 140 13.17 17.70 -3.52
N ILE A 141 13.14 18.69 -2.62
CA ILE A 141 12.58 18.55 -1.27
C ILE A 141 11.07 18.82 -1.40
N PRO A 142 10.21 17.79 -1.38
CA PRO A 142 8.78 17.98 -1.49
C PRO A 142 8.17 18.30 -0.12
N HIS A 143 6.93 18.80 -0.14
CA HIS A 143 6.16 18.95 1.10
C HIS A 143 5.89 17.56 1.70
N PRO A 144 6.09 17.33 3.02
CA PRO A 144 5.92 16.01 3.66
C PRO A 144 4.59 15.35 3.31
N LEU A 145 3.49 16.11 3.31
CA LEU A 145 2.17 15.62 2.89
C LEU A 145 2.14 14.95 1.50
N ILE A 146 2.84 15.50 0.50
CA ILE A 146 2.85 14.96 -0.87
C ILE A 146 3.66 13.66 -0.89
N MET A 147 4.80 13.65 -0.21
CA MET A 147 5.63 12.45 -0.08
C MET A 147 4.89 11.34 0.65
N GLY A 148 4.14 11.67 1.71
CA GLY A 148 3.29 10.74 2.45
C GLY A 148 2.26 10.05 1.56
N VAL A 149 1.59 10.79 0.67
CA VAL A 149 0.62 10.22 -0.29
C VAL A 149 1.28 9.26 -1.27
N ILE A 150 2.44 9.62 -1.81
CA ILE A 150 3.17 8.79 -2.79
C ILE A 150 3.62 7.48 -2.12
N ARG A 151 4.24 7.59 -0.94
CA ARG A 151 4.73 6.44 -0.16
C ARG A 151 3.58 5.54 0.32
N GLU A 152 2.46 6.10 0.77
CA GLU A 152 1.28 5.33 1.15
C GLU A 152 0.78 4.46 -0.02
N CYS A 153 0.75 5.01 -1.23
CA CYS A 153 0.37 4.24 -2.41
C CYS A 153 1.41 3.18 -2.77
N GLY A 154 2.71 3.49 -2.67
CA GLY A 154 3.79 2.52 -2.84
C GLY A 154 3.63 1.33 -1.90
N GLY A 155 3.35 1.60 -0.62
CA GLY A 155 3.06 0.57 0.38
C GLY A 155 1.87 -0.30 0.01
N LYS A 156 0.75 0.31 -0.42
CA LYS A 156 -0.46 -0.43 -0.86
C LYS A 156 -0.20 -1.31 -2.08
N MET A 157 0.62 -0.84 -3.01
CA MET A 157 1.02 -1.59 -4.19
C MET A 157 1.90 -2.80 -3.81
N HIS A 158 2.98 -2.57 -3.05
CA HIS A 158 3.89 -3.65 -2.63
C HIS A 158 3.16 -4.73 -1.82
N LEU A 159 2.20 -4.34 -0.97
CA LEU A 159 1.40 -5.29 -0.19
C LEU A 159 0.56 -6.22 -1.08
N ARG A 160 0.04 -5.71 -2.21
CA ARG A 160 -0.69 -6.50 -3.20
C ARG A 160 0.20 -7.42 -4.03
N GLU A 161 1.47 -7.05 -4.21
CA GLU A 161 2.46 -7.88 -4.91
C GLU A 161 3.09 -8.94 -3.99
N GLY A 162 2.79 -8.92 -2.69
CA GLY A 162 3.37 -9.83 -1.70
C GLY A 162 4.76 -9.43 -1.21
N GLU A 163 5.24 -8.23 -1.57
CA GLU A 163 6.52 -7.68 -1.10
C GLU A 163 6.33 -6.96 0.25
N PHE A 164 6.14 -7.73 1.32
CA PHE A 164 5.78 -7.20 2.64
C PHE A 164 6.88 -6.31 3.26
N GLU A 165 8.15 -6.65 3.06
CA GLU A 165 9.30 -5.88 3.57
C GLU A 165 9.32 -4.45 3.01
N LYS A 166 9.15 -4.31 1.70
CA LYS A 166 9.14 -3.00 1.03
C LYS A 166 7.88 -2.22 1.39
N ALA A 167 6.73 -2.90 1.49
CA ALA A 167 5.49 -2.29 1.93
C ALA A 167 5.64 -1.66 3.33
N HIS A 168 6.26 -2.39 4.26
CA HIS A 168 6.53 -1.89 5.61
C HIS A 168 7.43 -0.65 5.60
N THR A 169 8.52 -0.64 4.82
CA THR A 169 9.39 0.53 4.72
C THR A 169 8.66 1.75 4.16
N ASP A 170 7.84 1.56 3.12
CA ASP A 170 7.08 2.64 2.51
C ASP A 170 5.99 3.18 3.43
N PHE A 171 5.25 2.31 4.15
CA PHE A 171 4.26 2.75 5.13
C PHE A 171 4.90 3.48 6.32
N PHE A 172 6.09 3.07 6.75
CA PHE A 172 6.80 3.73 7.84
C PHE A 172 7.28 5.13 7.44
N GLU A 173 7.84 5.28 6.24
CA GLU A 173 8.18 6.60 5.68
C GLU A 173 6.94 7.47 5.45
N ALA A 174 5.83 6.89 4.98
CA ALA A 174 4.57 7.61 4.83
C ALA A 174 4.06 8.13 6.18
N PHE A 175 4.11 7.30 7.22
CA PHE A 175 3.71 7.67 8.58
C PHE A 175 4.51 8.85 9.11
N LYS A 176 5.85 8.84 8.98
CA LYS A 176 6.72 9.96 9.40
C LYS A 176 6.34 11.27 8.72
N ASN A 177 6.18 11.21 7.41
CA ASN A 177 5.79 12.37 6.61
C ASN A 177 4.39 12.91 7.00
N TYR A 178 3.45 12.03 7.31
CA TYR A 178 2.12 12.42 7.76
C TYR A 178 2.12 13.00 9.18
N ASP A 179 2.98 12.49 10.06
CA ASP A 179 3.15 12.98 11.43
C ASP A 179 3.76 14.39 11.44
N GLU A 180 4.82 14.62 10.66
CA GLU A 180 5.43 15.94 10.48
C GLU A 180 4.43 16.96 9.90
N SER A 181 3.53 16.51 9.02
CA SER A 181 2.49 17.37 8.44
C SER A 181 1.28 17.60 9.35
N GLY A 182 1.15 16.88 10.47
CA GLY A 182 0.00 16.93 11.37
C GLY A 182 -1.32 16.44 10.75
N SER A 183 -1.27 15.62 9.69
CA SER A 183 -2.47 15.17 8.99
C SER A 183 -3.21 14.07 9.77
N PRO A 184 -4.56 14.01 9.70
CA PRO A 184 -5.33 12.94 10.35
C PRO A 184 -5.10 11.57 9.69
N ARG A 185 -4.56 11.54 8.46
CA ARG A 185 -4.24 10.29 7.73
C ARG A 185 -3.13 9.47 8.38
N ARG A 186 -2.38 10.04 9.33
CA ARG A 186 -1.37 9.31 10.11
C ARG A 186 -1.96 8.09 10.81
N THR A 187 -3.19 8.19 11.34
CA THR A 187 -3.86 7.10 12.05
C THR A 187 -4.16 5.94 11.11
N THR A 188 -4.66 6.23 9.91
CA THR A 188 -4.91 5.23 8.86
C THR A 188 -3.61 4.58 8.40
N CYS A 189 -2.55 5.37 8.17
CA CYS A 189 -1.25 4.82 7.76
C CYS A 189 -0.63 3.93 8.84
N LEU A 190 -0.82 4.25 10.11
CA LEU A 190 -0.36 3.41 11.20
C LEU A 190 -1.08 2.06 11.21
N LYS A 191 -2.38 2.01 10.88
CA LYS A 191 -3.10 0.73 10.68
C LYS A 191 -2.45 -0.10 9.57
N TYR A 192 -2.11 0.51 8.43
CA TYR A 192 -1.44 -0.18 7.33
C TYR A 192 -0.03 -0.65 7.69
N LEU A 193 0.74 0.15 8.42
CA LEU A 193 2.06 -0.23 8.91
C LEU A 193 1.98 -1.46 9.81
N VAL A 194 1.05 -1.47 10.76
CA VAL A 194 0.84 -2.59 11.68
C VAL A 194 0.44 -3.85 10.92
N LEU A 195 -0.45 -3.72 9.93
CA LEU A 195 -0.86 -4.81 9.06
C LEU A 195 0.33 -5.40 8.29
N ALA A 196 1.15 -4.54 7.66
CA ALA A 196 2.34 -4.97 6.93
C ALA A 196 3.35 -5.68 7.84
N ASN A 197 3.55 -5.19 9.06
CA ASN A 197 4.43 -5.82 10.06
C ASN A 197 3.94 -7.23 10.43
N MET A 198 2.64 -7.40 10.67
CA MET A 198 2.07 -8.73 10.95
C MET A 198 2.24 -9.69 9.75
N LEU A 199 2.07 -9.20 8.52
CA LEU A 199 2.26 -10.00 7.30
C LEU A 199 3.72 -10.41 7.07
N MET A 200 4.69 -9.56 7.43
CA MET A 200 6.12 -9.89 7.42
C MET A 200 6.51 -10.99 8.43
N LYS A 201 5.58 -11.42 9.30
CA LYS A 201 5.83 -12.36 10.41
C LYS A 201 6.92 -11.88 11.37
N SER A 202 7.16 -10.57 11.43
CA SER A 202 8.12 -9.99 12.38
C SER A 202 7.54 -9.98 13.80
N GLY A 203 8.36 -10.38 14.78
CA GLY A 203 8.01 -10.29 16.20
C GLY A 203 8.23 -8.90 16.82
N ILE A 204 8.63 -7.91 16.02
CA ILE A 204 8.97 -6.56 16.49
C ILE A 204 7.69 -5.74 16.56
N ASN A 205 7.40 -5.17 17.72
CA ASN A 205 6.23 -4.34 17.89
C ASN A 205 6.44 -2.99 17.16
N PRO A 206 5.60 -2.62 16.17
CA PRO A 206 5.74 -1.34 15.47
C PRO A 206 5.59 -0.13 16.41
N PHE A 207 4.92 -0.33 17.56
CA PHE A 207 4.71 0.70 18.59
C PHE A 207 5.91 0.92 19.52
N ASP A 208 7.00 0.16 19.38
CA ASP A 208 8.24 0.43 20.12
C ASP A 208 9.03 1.61 19.54
N SER A 209 8.69 2.05 18.32
CA SER A 209 9.23 3.25 17.71
C SER A 209 8.84 4.51 18.50
N GLN A 210 9.74 5.49 18.60
CA GLN A 210 9.49 6.72 19.35
C GLN A 210 8.31 7.52 18.75
N GLU A 211 8.11 7.37 17.44
CA GLU A 211 7.09 8.03 16.66
C GLU A 211 5.69 7.41 16.86
N ALA A 212 5.59 6.09 17.02
CA ALA A 212 4.29 5.41 17.18
C ALA A 212 3.87 5.23 18.65
N LYS A 213 4.81 5.28 19.60
CA LYS A 213 4.56 5.09 21.04
C LYS A 213 3.48 6.02 21.64
N PRO A 214 3.40 7.33 21.28
CA PRO A 214 2.37 8.23 21.81
C PRO A 214 0.95 7.80 21.43
N TYR A 215 0.80 7.15 20.29
CA TYR A 215 -0.47 6.81 19.67
C TYR A 215 -1.08 5.50 20.21
N LYS A 216 -0.36 4.78 21.07
CA LYS A 216 -0.77 3.47 21.60
C LYS A 216 -2.10 3.52 22.36
N ASN A 217 -2.39 4.64 23.03
CA ASN A 217 -3.56 4.81 23.88
C ASN A 217 -4.77 5.38 23.14
N ASP A 218 -4.63 5.75 21.87
CA ASP A 218 -5.75 6.26 21.09
C ASP A 218 -6.77 5.15 20.84
N PRO A 219 -8.08 5.38 21.02
CA PRO A 219 -9.10 4.33 20.93
C PRO A 219 -9.15 3.67 19.55
N GLU A 220 -8.79 4.41 18.49
CA GLU A 220 -8.74 3.92 17.11
C GLU A 220 -7.54 2.99 16.85
N ILE A 221 -6.46 3.16 17.62
CA ILE A 221 -5.18 2.46 17.47
C ILE A 221 -5.02 1.35 18.50
N LEU A 222 -5.70 1.47 19.64
CA LEU A 222 -5.75 0.46 20.71
C LEU A 222 -6.22 -0.88 20.16
N ALA A 223 -7.20 -0.87 19.24
CA ALA A 223 -7.65 -2.07 18.55
C ALA A 223 -6.51 -2.76 17.78
N MET A 224 -5.67 -2.00 17.08
CA MET A 224 -4.51 -2.53 16.37
C MET A 224 -3.41 -2.98 17.33
N THR A 225 -3.15 -2.25 18.41
CA THR A 225 -2.19 -2.64 19.45
C THR A 225 -2.55 -4.00 20.04
N ASN A 226 -3.80 -4.19 20.42
CA ASN A 226 -4.28 -5.46 20.97
C ASN A 226 -4.19 -6.57 19.91
N LEU A 227 -4.46 -6.26 18.64
CA LEU A 227 -4.32 -7.21 17.53
C LEU A 227 -2.88 -7.69 17.35
N VAL A 228 -1.89 -6.79 17.45
CA VAL A 228 -0.46 -7.16 17.43
C VAL A 228 -0.11 -8.02 18.64
N SER A 229 -0.59 -7.69 19.83
CA SER A 229 -0.34 -8.50 21.03
C SER A 229 -0.91 -9.91 20.91
N ALA A 230 -2.14 -10.05 20.41
CA ALA A 230 -2.74 -11.36 20.14
C ALA A 230 -1.94 -12.14 19.07
N TYR A 231 -1.48 -11.46 18.01
CA TYR A 231 -0.62 -12.05 16.98
C TYR A 231 0.71 -12.59 17.56
N GLN A 232 1.39 -11.78 18.38
CA GLN A 232 2.65 -12.16 19.02
C GLN A 232 2.47 -13.35 20.00
N ASN A 233 1.38 -13.35 20.74
CA ASN A 233 1.02 -14.45 21.65
C ASN A 233 0.53 -15.70 20.90
N ASN A 234 0.20 -15.58 19.61
CA ASN A 234 -0.42 -16.63 18.79
C ASN A 234 -1.78 -17.07 19.35
N ASP A 235 -2.55 -16.15 19.91
CA ASP A 235 -3.90 -16.43 20.43
C ASP A 235 -4.95 -16.11 19.37
N ILE A 236 -5.50 -17.15 18.74
CA ILE A 236 -6.53 -17.02 17.71
C ILE A 236 -7.85 -16.53 18.31
N THR A 237 -8.19 -16.96 19.52
CA THR A 237 -9.47 -16.65 20.16
C THR A 237 -9.55 -15.18 20.54
N GLU A 238 -8.46 -14.64 21.07
CA GLU A 238 -8.34 -13.22 21.37
C GLU A 238 -8.35 -12.39 20.08
N PHE A 239 -7.61 -12.85 19.05
CA PHE A 239 -7.58 -12.18 17.75
C PHE A 239 -8.97 -12.08 17.10
N GLU A 240 -9.73 -13.18 17.04
CA GLU A 240 -11.11 -13.18 16.51
C GLU A 240 -12.06 -12.32 17.36
N LYS A 241 -11.91 -12.33 18.69
CA LYS A 241 -12.71 -11.49 19.59
C LYS A 241 -12.46 -10.00 19.35
N ILE A 242 -11.20 -9.60 19.14
CA ILE A 242 -10.83 -8.21 18.85
C ILE A 242 -11.45 -7.77 17.51
N LEU A 243 -11.39 -8.61 16.47
CA LEU A 243 -12.00 -8.30 15.18
C LEU A 243 -13.53 -8.15 15.27
N LYS A 244 -14.20 -8.99 16.06
CA LYS A 244 -15.66 -8.88 16.30
C LYS A 244 -16.02 -7.63 17.09
N THR A 245 -15.24 -7.28 18.11
CA THR A 245 -15.52 -6.15 19.01
C THR A 245 -15.27 -4.81 18.33
N ASN A 246 -14.18 -4.70 17.56
CA ASN A 246 -13.75 -3.45 16.90
C ASN A 246 -14.03 -3.46 15.39
N HIS A 247 -15.15 -4.06 14.98
CA HIS A 247 -15.47 -4.25 13.57
C HIS A 247 -15.49 -2.92 12.80
N SER A 248 -16.08 -1.86 13.34
CA SER A 248 -16.15 -0.54 12.67
C SER A 248 -14.77 0.08 12.41
N ASN A 249 -13.79 -0.14 13.29
CA ASN A 249 -12.49 0.52 13.17
C ASN A 249 -11.52 -0.20 12.23
N ILE A 250 -11.73 -1.51 12.04
CA ILE A 250 -10.83 -2.41 11.29
C ILE A 250 -11.46 -2.84 9.97
N MET A 251 -12.70 -3.33 10.00
CA MET A 251 -13.34 -3.95 8.83
C MET A 251 -13.95 -2.93 7.88
N ASP A 252 -14.22 -1.70 8.30
CA ASP A 252 -14.76 -0.66 7.42
C ASP A 252 -13.79 -0.25 6.31
N ASP A 253 -12.47 -0.46 6.51
CA ASP A 253 -11.47 -0.25 5.47
C ASP A 253 -11.43 -1.45 4.50
N PRO A 254 -11.80 -1.26 3.21
CA PRO A 254 -11.78 -2.34 2.22
C PRO A 254 -10.39 -2.93 2.01
N PHE A 255 -9.33 -2.12 2.13
CA PHE A 255 -7.95 -2.55 1.92
C PHE A 255 -7.49 -3.49 3.03
N ILE A 256 -7.80 -3.18 4.29
CA ILE A 256 -7.45 -4.04 5.43
C ILE A 256 -8.22 -5.36 5.35
N ARG A 257 -9.50 -5.30 4.97
CA ARG A 257 -10.37 -6.48 4.83
C ARG A 257 -9.85 -7.49 3.82
N GLU A 258 -9.25 -7.05 2.71
CA GLU A 258 -8.66 -7.94 1.70
C GLU A 258 -7.50 -8.79 2.28
N HIS A 259 -6.73 -8.24 3.22
CA HIS A 259 -5.55 -8.89 3.78
C HIS A 259 -5.78 -9.60 5.13
N ILE A 260 -6.90 -9.36 5.81
CA ILE A 260 -7.16 -9.96 7.13
C ILE A 260 -7.30 -11.49 7.07
N GLU A 261 -7.83 -12.02 5.96
CA GLU A 261 -7.95 -13.47 5.74
C GLU A 261 -6.58 -14.15 5.60
N GLU A 262 -5.60 -13.44 5.03
CA GLU A 262 -4.22 -13.91 4.97
C GLU A 262 -3.55 -13.90 6.34
N LEU A 263 -3.80 -12.88 7.18
CA LEU A 263 -3.33 -12.88 8.57
C LEU A 263 -3.91 -14.05 9.37
N LEU A 264 -5.21 -14.30 9.28
CA LEU A 264 -5.85 -15.41 9.99
C LEU A 264 -5.22 -16.75 9.61
N ARG A 265 -4.97 -16.97 8.30
CA ARG A 265 -4.26 -18.17 7.82
C ARG A 265 -2.84 -18.25 8.37
N ASN A 266 -2.11 -17.14 8.43
CA ASN A 266 -0.74 -17.10 8.98
C ASN A 266 -0.71 -17.46 10.47
N ILE A 267 -1.59 -16.88 11.30
CA ILE A 267 -1.66 -17.20 12.74
C ILE A 267 -2.03 -18.66 12.94
N ARG A 268 -3.06 -19.15 12.23
CA ARG A 268 -3.50 -20.55 12.31
C ARG A 268 -2.37 -21.50 11.95
N THR A 269 -1.60 -21.19 10.91
CA THR A 269 -0.40 -21.96 10.53
C THR A 269 0.63 -21.97 11.65
N GLN A 270 0.91 -20.83 12.29
CA GLN A 270 1.91 -20.74 13.35
C GLN A 270 1.48 -21.47 14.63
N VAL A 271 0.21 -21.38 15.01
CA VAL A 271 -0.37 -22.16 16.12
C VAL A 271 -0.35 -23.63 15.81
N LEU A 272 -0.74 -24.03 14.60
CA LEU A 272 -0.71 -25.42 14.15
C LEU A 272 0.68 -26.02 14.26
N ILE A 273 1.72 -25.33 13.78
CA ILE A 273 3.12 -25.79 13.88
C ILE A 273 3.54 -25.98 15.35
N LYS A 274 3.10 -25.11 16.26
CA LYS A 274 3.39 -25.27 17.70
C LYS A 274 2.61 -26.43 18.31
N LEU A 275 1.35 -26.60 17.92
CA LEU A 275 0.43 -27.61 18.45
C LEU A 275 0.85 -29.03 18.06
N ILE A 276 1.34 -29.25 16.84
CA ILE A 276 1.69 -30.58 16.35
C ILE A 276 3.02 -31.11 16.90
N LYS A 277 3.96 -30.23 17.28
CA LYS A 277 5.32 -30.60 17.73
C LYS A 277 5.40 -31.71 18.79
N PRO A 278 4.58 -31.70 19.87
CA PRO A 278 4.63 -32.73 20.90
C PRO A 278 3.97 -34.07 20.50
N TYR A 279 3.22 -34.13 19.40
CA TYR A 279 2.45 -35.33 19.02
C TYR A 279 3.05 -36.04 17.82
N THR A 280 3.20 -37.36 17.88
CA THR A 280 3.58 -38.17 16.69
C THR A 280 2.40 -38.43 15.77
N ARG A 281 1.21 -38.55 16.37
CA ARG A 281 -0.06 -38.88 15.73
C ARG A 281 -1.13 -38.04 16.40
N ILE A 282 -1.84 -37.24 15.62
CA ILE A 282 -2.83 -36.30 16.15
C ILE A 282 -4.14 -36.40 15.36
N HIS A 283 -5.26 -36.37 16.06
CA HIS A 283 -6.58 -36.39 15.43
C HIS A 283 -6.91 -35.03 14.81
N ILE A 284 -7.40 -35.01 13.57
CA ILE A 284 -7.81 -33.76 12.89
C ILE A 284 -8.95 -33.06 13.65
N PRO A 285 -9.96 -33.77 14.20
CA PRO A 285 -10.99 -33.13 15.04
C PRO A 285 -10.45 -32.45 16.31
N PHE A 286 -9.31 -32.90 16.84
CA PHE A 286 -8.68 -32.25 17.98
C PHE A 286 -8.06 -30.91 17.57
N ILE A 287 -7.39 -30.87 16.42
CA ILE A 287 -6.84 -29.63 15.84
C ILE A 287 -7.97 -28.64 15.52
N SER A 288 -9.08 -29.11 14.95
CA SER A 288 -10.26 -28.28 14.65
C SER A 288 -10.83 -27.58 15.88
N LYS A 289 -10.94 -28.31 17.01
CA LYS A 289 -11.40 -27.73 18.28
C LYS A 289 -10.45 -26.67 18.82
N GLU A 290 -9.14 -26.91 18.72
CA GLU A 290 -8.13 -25.98 19.24
C GLU A 290 -8.00 -24.71 18.38
N LEU A 291 -8.11 -24.85 17.05
CA LEU A 291 -8.05 -23.73 16.09
C LEU A 291 -9.40 -23.02 15.88
N ASN A 292 -10.48 -23.54 16.46
CA ASN A 292 -11.85 -23.03 16.33
C ASN A 292 -12.33 -22.88 14.87
N ILE A 293 -12.01 -23.87 14.02
CA ILE A 293 -12.39 -23.90 12.59
C ILE A 293 -12.95 -25.27 12.20
N ASP A 294 -13.68 -25.33 11.07
CA ASP A 294 -14.23 -26.58 10.56
C ASP A 294 -13.11 -27.56 10.18
N VAL A 295 -13.38 -28.86 10.32
CA VAL A 295 -12.48 -29.97 9.98
C VAL A 295 -12.05 -29.89 8.51
N CYS A 296 -12.93 -29.45 7.60
CA CYS A 296 -12.62 -29.28 6.18
C CYS A 296 -11.56 -28.20 5.94
N ASP A 297 -11.63 -27.09 6.68
CA ASP A 297 -10.67 -25.99 6.57
C ASP A 297 -9.33 -26.37 7.19
N VAL A 298 -9.33 -27.14 8.29
CA VAL A 298 -8.11 -27.71 8.87
C VAL A 298 -7.40 -28.62 7.88
N GLU A 299 -8.14 -29.49 7.20
CA GLU A 299 -7.56 -30.40 6.20
C GLU A 299 -6.94 -29.62 5.05
N SER A 300 -7.65 -28.62 4.53
CA SER A 300 -7.14 -27.73 3.47
C SER A 300 -5.86 -26.99 3.91
N LEU A 301 -5.84 -26.49 5.15
CA LEU A 301 -4.68 -25.83 5.74
C LEU A 301 -3.50 -26.79 5.90
N LEU A 302 -3.74 -28.03 6.35
CA LEU A 302 -2.72 -29.06 6.48
C LEU A 302 -2.13 -29.44 5.12
N VAL A 303 -2.95 -29.58 4.08
CA VAL A 303 -2.49 -29.84 2.70
C VAL A 303 -1.56 -28.72 2.24
N GLN A 304 -1.97 -27.45 2.41
CA GLN A 304 -1.13 -26.32 2.06
C GLN A 304 0.20 -26.33 2.81
N CYS A 305 0.17 -26.56 4.14
CA CYS A 305 1.38 -26.59 4.96
C CYS A 305 2.35 -27.72 4.57
N ILE A 306 1.83 -28.88 4.15
CA ILE A 306 2.63 -30.02 3.67
C ILE A 306 3.26 -29.69 2.31
N LEU A 307 2.50 -29.10 1.40
CA LEU A 307 3.01 -28.66 0.08
C LEU A 307 4.09 -27.57 0.22
N ASP A 308 3.91 -26.65 1.15
CA ASP A 308 4.87 -25.59 1.48
C ASP A 308 6.10 -26.12 2.26
N ASN A 309 6.18 -27.44 2.51
CA ASN A 309 7.23 -28.10 3.29
C ASN A 309 7.41 -27.56 4.72
N THR A 310 6.38 -26.93 5.28
CA THR A 310 6.41 -26.42 6.67
C THR A 310 6.08 -27.51 7.68
N ILE A 311 5.23 -28.47 7.29
CA ILE A 311 4.86 -29.64 8.09
C ILE A 311 5.29 -30.89 7.35
N HIS A 312 6.01 -31.78 8.04
CA HIS A 312 6.40 -33.09 7.52
C HIS A 312 5.49 -34.17 8.08
N GLY A 313 4.53 -34.61 7.28
CA GLY A 313 3.60 -35.67 7.67
C GLY A 313 2.67 -36.07 6.54
N ARG A 314 1.78 -37.01 6.86
CA ARG A 314 0.78 -37.55 5.95
C ARG A 314 -0.59 -37.44 6.60
N ILE A 315 -1.57 -37.08 5.79
CA ILE A 315 -2.97 -37.01 6.20
C ILE A 315 -3.61 -38.35 5.90
N ASP A 316 -4.13 -39.01 6.92
CA ASP A 316 -5.01 -40.17 6.80
C ASP A 316 -6.47 -39.70 6.90
N GLN A 317 -7.09 -39.48 5.75
CA GLN A 317 -8.45 -38.95 5.66
C GLN A 317 -9.51 -39.96 6.14
N VAL A 318 -9.23 -41.27 6.08
CA VAL A 318 -10.17 -42.31 6.51
C VAL A 318 -10.26 -42.35 8.04
N ASN A 319 -9.12 -42.30 8.71
CA ASN A 319 -9.05 -42.33 10.17
C ASN A 319 -9.04 -40.95 10.82
N GLN A 320 -9.10 -39.88 10.01
CA GLN A 320 -9.08 -38.48 10.45
C GLN A 320 -7.87 -38.18 11.34
N LEU A 321 -6.69 -38.57 10.86
CA LEU A 321 -5.46 -38.62 11.63
C LEU A 321 -4.30 -38.03 10.83
N LEU A 322 -3.54 -37.13 11.45
CA LEU A 322 -2.28 -36.63 10.91
C LEU A 322 -1.14 -37.45 11.52
N GLU A 323 -0.39 -38.15 10.68
CA GLU A 323 0.80 -38.90 11.07
C GLU A 323 2.04 -38.08 10.72
N LEU A 324 2.83 -37.70 11.72
CA LEU A 324 4.07 -36.97 11.50
C LEU A 324 5.22 -37.94 11.23
N ASP A 325 6.04 -37.61 10.24
CA ASP A 325 7.16 -38.44 9.83
C ASP A 325 8.34 -38.26 10.82
N TYR A 326 8.31 -39.00 11.92
CA TYR A 326 9.45 -39.06 12.86
C TYR A 326 10.56 -39.91 12.23
N GLN A 327 11.50 -39.25 11.53
CA GLN A 327 12.71 -39.83 10.91
C GLN A 327 12.51 -41.25 10.32
N LYS A 328 11.51 -41.41 9.44
CA LYS A 328 11.35 -42.68 8.72
C LYS A 328 12.31 -42.71 7.53
N ARG A 329 13.51 -43.28 7.80
CA ARG A 329 14.58 -43.68 6.86
C ARG A 329 15.44 -42.54 6.32
N GLY A 330 16.75 -42.79 6.25
CA GLY A 330 17.76 -41.84 5.75
C GLY A 330 17.65 -41.57 4.26
N GLY A 331 16.57 -40.92 3.82
CA GLY A 331 16.29 -40.59 2.42
C GLY A 331 17.47 -39.88 1.76
N ALA A 332 18.14 -38.97 2.48
CA ALA A 332 19.34 -38.29 1.98
C ALA A 332 20.44 -39.24 1.48
N ARG A 333 20.66 -40.37 2.16
CA ARG A 333 21.69 -41.36 1.77
C ARG A 333 21.29 -42.12 0.51
N TYR A 334 20.04 -42.59 0.44
CA TYR A 334 19.53 -43.32 -0.72
C TYR A 334 19.46 -42.42 -1.96
N THR A 335 19.01 -41.17 -1.79
CA THR A 335 18.97 -40.19 -2.87
C THR A 335 20.36 -39.89 -3.44
N ALA A 336 21.39 -39.87 -2.59
CA ALA A 336 22.77 -39.67 -3.02
C ALA A 336 23.32 -40.88 -3.80
N LEU A 337 22.99 -42.10 -3.37
CA LEU A 337 23.36 -43.33 -4.09
C LEU A 337 22.69 -43.39 -5.46
N ASP A 338 21.40 -43.11 -5.56
CA ASP A 338 20.67 -43.10 -6.85
C ASP A 338 21.26 -42.06 -7.82
N LYS A 339 21.59 -40.86 -7.33
CA LYS A 339 22.28 -39.83 -8.14
C LYS A 339 23.62 -40.34 -8.65
N TRP A 340 24.40 -41.00 -7.80
CA TRP A 340 25.70 -41.53 -8.20
C TRP A 340 25.57 -42.64 -9.24
N THR A 341 24.65 -43.59 -9.03
CA THR A 341 24.38 -44.68 -9.97
C THR A 341 23.95 -44.16 -11.34
N ASN A 342 23.08 -43.14 -11.39
CA ASN A 342 22.65 -42.53 -12.63
C ASN A 342 23.80 -41.84 -13.38
N GLN A 343 24.68 -41.14 -12.67
CA GLN A 343 25.86 -40.50 -13.27
C GLN A 343 26.90 -41.51 -13.76
N LEU A 344 27.09 -42.63 -13.06
CA LEU A 344 27.96 -43.71 -13.53
C LEU A 344 27.41 -44.38 -14.80
N ASN A 345 26.09 -44.53 -14.88
CA ASN A 345 25.45 -45.16 -16.04
C ASN A 345 25.53 -44.25 -17.29
N SER A 346 25.31 -42.94 -17.14
CA SER A 346 25.48 -41.97 -18.23
C SER A 346 26.94 -41.87 -18.68
N LEU A 347 27.90 -41.90 -17.74
CA LEU A 347 29.33 -41.92 -18.06
C LEU A 347 29.72 -43.17 -18.85
N ASN A 348 29.23 -44.34 -18.44
CA ASN A 348 29.49 -45.59 -19.14
C ASN A 348 28.95 -45.54 -20.59
N GLN A 349 27.71 -45.08 -20.79
CA GLN A 349 27.15 -44.90 -22.13
C GLN A 349 27.96 -43.94 -23.00
N ALA A 350 28.46 -42.83 -22.42
CA ALA A 350 29.28 -41.85 -23.15
C ALA A 350 30.68 -42.37 -23.52
N ILE A 351 31.24 -43.31 -22.74
CA ILE A 351 32.52 -43.95 -23.06
C ILE A 351 32.32 -44.99 -24.16
N VAL A 352 31.28 -45.83 -24.06
CA VAL A 352 30.97 -46.86 -25.05
C VAL A 352 30.67 -46.25 -26.42
N SER A 353 29.95 -45.13 -26.47
CA SER A 353 29.63 -44.44 -27.73
C SER A 353 30.83 -43.77 -28.42
N LYS A 354 31.98 -43.64 -27.74
CA LYS A 354 33.24 -43.15 -28.34
C LYS A 354 34.16 -44.28 -28.80
N LEU A 355 33.88 -45.51 -28.37
CA LEU A 355 34.67 -46.70 -28.72
C LEU A 355 34.07 -47.46 -29.92
N THR A 356 32.81 -47.16 -30.26
CA THR A 356 32.13 -47.51 -31.51
C THR A 356 32.16 -46.30 -32.44
#